data_AF-A0A7Y6XQB3-F1
#
_entry.id   AF-A0A7Y6XQB3-F1
#
_cell.length_a   1.000
_cell.length_b   1.000
_cell.length_c   1.000
_cell.angle_alpha   90.00
_cell.angle_beta   90.00
_cell.angle_gamma   90.00
#
_symmetry.space_group_name_H-M   'P 1'
#
loop_
_entity.id
_entity.type
_entity.pdbx_description
1 polymer ?
#
loop_
_entity_poly.entity_id
_entity_poly.type
_entity_poly.pdbx_seq_one_letter_code
_entity_poly.pdbx_strand_id
1 'polypeptide(L)'
;IAKNLKPSPRGELEITDVNRKYLEMGKLKVSTMDRGTAWLDTGTIDSLMQAGEFVQILEKRQGIKISCIEEIAYRQGYITAEKLAEIAKPLEKSGYGEYLMKIITSNN
;
A
#
# COMPACT_ATOMS: atom_id res chain seq x y z
N ILE A 1 -20.65 -1.36 -16.86
CA ILE A 1 -20.66 -0.09 -16.08
C ILE A 1 -19.62 0.87 -16.67
N ALA A 2 -18.31 0.66 -16.45
CA ALA A 2 -17.25 1.59 -16.89
C ALA A 2 -17.28 1.94 -18.40
N LYS A 3 -17.35 0.96 -19.30
CA LYS A 3 -17.37 1.19 -20.77
C LYS A 3 -18.50 2.10 -21.27
N ASN A 4 -19.57 2.26 -20.49
CA ASN A 4 -20.76 3.03 -20.87
C ASN A 4 -20.86 4.37 -20.13
N LEU A 5 -19.84 4.75 -19.37
CA LEU A 5 -19.81 6.05 -18.70
C LEU A 5 -19.61 7.17 -19.71
N LYS A 6 -20.22 8.31 -19.42
CA LYS A 6 -20.02 9.56 -20.16
C LYS A 6 -19.06 10.45 -19.36
N PRO A 7 -18.23 11.25 -20.02
CA PRO A 7 -17.39 12.23 -19.33
C PRO A 7 -18.24 13.19 -18.48
N SER A 8 -17.71 13.56 -17.32
CA SER A 8 -18.28 14.58 -16.43
C SER A 8 -18.09 15.99 -17.01
N PRO A 9 -18.64 17.05 -16.38
CA PRO A 9 -18.42 18.44 -16.83
C PRO A 9 -16.94 18.85 -16.89
N ARG A 10 -16.06 18.20 -16.12
CA ARG A 10 -14.60 18.40 -16.18
C ARG A 10 -13.89 17.48 -17.17
N GLY A 11 -14.63 16.67 -17.93
CA GLY A 11 -14.10 15.81 -18.99
C GLY A 11 -13.56 14.44 -18.53
N GLU A 12 -13.79 14.05 -17.27
CA GLU A 12 -13.28 12.79 -16.71
C GLU A 12 -14.32 11.67 -16.67
N LEU A 13 -13.87 10.41 -16.74
CA LEU A 13 -14.72 9.25 -16.41
C LEU A 13 -14.63 8.99 -14.90
N GLU A 14 -15.68 9.37 -14.17
CA GLU A 14 -15.66 9.42 -12.72
C GLU A 14 -15.82 8.04 -12.06
N ILE A 15 -14.94 7.70 -11.12
CA ILE A 15 -15.14 6.52 -10.25
C ILE A 15 -16.44 6.65 -9.43
N THR A 16 -16.85 7.87 -9.08
CA THR A 16 -18.12 8.16 -8.40
C THR A 16 -19.32 7.68 -9.22
N ASP A 17 -19.28 7.75 -10.55
CA ASP A 17 -20.37 7.29 -11.41
C ASP A 17 -20.41 5.75 -11.47
N VAL A 18 -19.25 5.08 -11.45
CA VAL A 18 -19.18 3.62 -11.27
C VAL A 18 -19.84 3.24 -9.94
N ASN A 19 -19.45 3.89 -8.85
CA ASN A 19 -19.98 3.61 -7.50
C ASN A 19 -21.49 3.86 -7.43
N ARG A 20 -21.99 4.94 -8.05
CA ARG A 20 -23.43 5.24 -8.11
C ARG A 20 -24.20 4.14 -8.84
N LYS A 21 -23.66 3.57 -9.93
CA LYS A 21 -24.31 2.46 -10.64
C LYS A 21 -24.39 1.20 -9.78
N TYR A 22 -23.35 0.88 -9.00
CA TYR A 22 -23.44 -0.21 -8.02
C TYR A 22 -24.43 0.08 -6.90
N LEU A 23 -24.55 1.34 -6.46
CA LEU A 23 -25.53 1.77 -5.47
C LEU A 23 -26.97 1.61 -6.00
N GLU A 24 -27.25 2.07 -7.21
CA GLU A 24 -28.55 1.91 -7.89
C GLU A 24 -28.95 0.43 -8.04
N MET A 25 -27.98 -0.47 -8.21
CA MET A 25 -28.22 -1.91 -8.28
C MET A 25 -28.37 -2.59 -6.92
N GLY A 26 -28.22 -1.87 -5.80
CA GLY A 26 -28.17 -2.44 -4.45
C GLY A 26 -26.96 -3.35 -4.21
N LYS A 27 -25.89 -3.18 -4.99
CA LYS A 27 -24.67 -4.01 -4.95
C LYS A 27 -23.45 -3.29 -4.39
N LEU A 28 -23.59 -2.02 -4.00
CA LEU A 28 -22.53 -1.27 -3.33
C LEU A 28 -22.43 -1.70 -1.87
N LYS A 29 -21.22 -2.06 -1.44
CA LYS A 29 -20.87 -2.26 -0.03
C LYS A 29 -19.89 -1.18 0.40
N VAL A 30 -20.09 -0.61 1.58
CA VAL A 30 -19.23 0.43 2.15
C VAL A 30 -18.69 -0.09 3.47
N SER A 31 -17.38 0.05 3.67
CA SER A 31 -16.69 -0.24 4.93
C SER A 31 -16.15 1.06 5.50
N THR A 32 -16.40 1.32 6.79
CA THR A 32 -15.87 2.49 7.49
C THR A 32 -14.44 2.22 7.94
N MET A 33 -13.58 3.23 7.84
CA MET A 33 -12.25 3.21 8.44
C MET A 33 -12.36 3.65 9.90
N ASP A 34 -11.76 2.90 10.81
CA ASP A 34 -11.77 3.24 12.23
C ASP A 34 -10.95 4.51 12.49
N ARG A 35 -11.25 5.19 13.61
CA ARG A 35 -10.57 6.44 13.98
C ARG A 35 -9.04 6.33 14.07
N GLY A 36 -8.52 5.13 14.32
CA GLY A 36 -7.08 4.87 14.39
C GLY A 36 -6.39 4.69 13.02
N THR A 37 -7.14 4.67 11.92
CA THR A 37 -6.58 4.48 10.59
C THR A 37 -6.12 5.81 9.98
N ALA A 38 -4.90 5.83 9.45
CA ALA A 38 -4.41 6.95 8.66
C ALA A 38 -4.77 6.77 7.18
N TRP A 39 -5.45 7.77 6.61
CA TRP A 39 -5.63 7.92 5.17
C TRP A 39 -4.89 9.17 4.73
N LEU A 40 -3.83 8.98 3.94
CA LEU A 40 -2.92 10.04 3.52
C LEU A 40 -3.08 10.26 2.03
N ASP A 41 -3.27 11.51 1.62
CA ASP A 41 -3.21 11.96 0.24
C ASP A 41 -1.94 12.79 0.07
N THR A 42 -1.28 12.66 -1.09
CA THR A 42 -0.02 13.35 -1.39
C THR A 42 -0.19 14.41 -2.49
N GLY A 43 -1.36 15.06 -2.54
CA GLY A 43 -1.71 16.04 -3.57
C GLY A 43 -0.98 17.38 -3.48
N THR A 44 -0.34 17.69 -2.35
CA THR A 44 0.50 18.89 -2.16
C THR A 44 1.89 18.52 -1.61
N ILE A 45 2.86 19.42 -1.78
CA ILE A 45 4.22 19.25 -1.24
C ILE A 45 4.16 19.01 0.29
N ASP A 46 3.38 19.82 1.01
CA ASP A 46 3.22 19.70 2.46
C ASP A 46 2.61 18.34 2.85
N SER A 47 1.55 17.91 2.15
CA SER A 47 0.90 16.62 2.41
C SER A 47 1.82 15.42 2.14
N LEU A 48 2.66 15.53 1.11
CA LEU A 48 3.67 14.53 0.79
C LEU A 48 4.74 14.45 1.89
N MET A 49 5.23 15.59 2.37
CA MET A 49 6.19 15.63 3.47
C MET A 49 5.61 15.02 4.74
N GLN A 50 4.38 15.39 5.11
CA GLN A 50 3.68 14.83 6.27
C GLN A 50 3.48 13.31 6.15
N ALA A 51 3.13 12.81 4.96
CA ALA A 51 3.00 11.38 4.72
C ALA A 51 4.34 10.64 4.89
N GLY A 52 5.43 11.23 4.37
CA GLY A 52 6.78 10.69 4.53
C GLY A 52 7.23 10.63 5.99
N GLU A 53 6.97 11.69 6.77
CA GLU A 53 7.26 11.73 8.20
C GLU A 53 6.44 10.69 8.98
N PHE A 54 5.15 10.56 8.66
CA PHE A 54 4.28 9.56 9.27
C PHE A 54 4.83 8.14 9.10
N VAL A 55 5.17 7.77 7.85
CA VAL A 55 5.77 6.46 7.55
C VAL A 55 7.10 6.30 8.28
N GLN A 56 7.99 7.30 8.21
CA GLN A 56 9.31 7.21 8.83
C GLN A 56 9.22 6.98 10.35
N ILE A 57 8.32 7.67 11.04
CA ILE A 57 8.16 7.54 12.50
C ILE A 57 7.68 6.14 12.87
N LEU A 58 6.71 5.59 12.13
CA LEU A 58 6.19 4.25 12.38
C LEU A 58 7.27 3.18 12.16
N GLU A 59 7.99 3.25 11.05
CA GLU A 59 9.05 2.30 10.73
C GLU A 59 10.17 2.33 11.80
N LYS A 60 10.60 3.52 12.22
CA LYS A 60 11.65 3.67 13.24
C LYS A 60 11.24 3.13 14.61
N ARG A 61 9.97 3.29 15.00
CA ARG A 61 9.50 2.86 16.33
C ARG A 61 9.14 1.39 16.41
N GLN A 62 8.60 0.82 15.34
CA GLN A 62 8.11 -0.56 15.34
C GLN A 62 9.10 -1.54 14.72
N GLY A 63 10.15 -1.05 14.04
CA GLY A 63 11.13 -1.91 13.38
C GLY A 63 10.58 -2.65 12.17
N ILE A 64 9.44 -2.20 11.63
CA ILE A 64 8.79 -2.73 10.43
C ILE A 64 9.02 -1.81 9.23
N LYS A 65 8.73 -2.31 8.03
CA LYS A 65 8.61 -1.50 6.81
C LYS A 65 7.15 -1.45 6.35
N ILE A 66 6.65 -0.26 6.07
CA ILE A 66 5.28 -0.09 5.53
C ILE A 66 5.32 -0.35 4.03
N SER A 67 4.41 -1.18 3.53
CA SER A 67 4.29 -1.52 2.11
C SER A 67 5.56 -2.15 1.50
N CYS A 68 6.32 -2.91 2.29
CA CYS A 68 7.41 -3.76 1.77
C CYS A 68 6.83 -4.92 0.95
N ILE A 69 6.90 -4.82 -0.37
CA ILE A 69 6.27 -5.80 -1.28
C ILE A 69 6.94 -7.16 -1.23
N GLU A 70 8.25 -7.22 -0.98
CA GLU A 70 9.01 -8.47 -0.88
C GLU A 70 8.63 -9.25 0.38
N GLU A 71 8.47 -8.56 1.51
CA GLU A 71 7.96 -9.15 2.74
C GLU A 71 6.54 -9.68 2.54
N ILE A 72 5.65 -8.87 1.94
CA ILE A 72 4.27 -9.28 1.68
C ILE A 72 4.27 -10.52 0.79
N ALA A 73 5.04 -10.53 -0.31
CA ALA A 73 5.12 -11.67 -1.21
C ALA A 73 5.63 -12.93 -0.50
N TYR A 74 6.65 -12.80 0.36
CA TYR A 74 7.17 -13.92 1.14
C TYR A 74 6.14 -14.45 2.15
N ARG A 75 5.49 -13.57 2.93
CA ARG A 75 4.47 -13.97 3.93
C ARG A 75 3.23 -14.57 3.29
N GLN A 76 2.88 -14.17 2.07
CA GLN A 76 1.78 -14.75 1.29
C GLN A 76 2.19 -16.04 0.56
N GLY A 77 3.46 -16.46 0.63
CA GLY A 77 3.96 -17.68 -0.02
C GLY A 77 4.15 -17.55 -1.54
N TYR A 78 4.18 -16.34 -2.08
CA TYR A 78 4.44 -16.12 -3.52
C TYR A 78 5.91 -16.29 -3.88
N ILE A 79 6.82 -16.09 -2.92
CA ILE A 79 8.26 -16.34 -3.06
C ILE A 79 8.77 -17.14 -1.88
N THR A 80 9.85 -17.90 -2.09
CA THR A 80 10.50 -18.68 -1.04
C THR A 80 11.51 -17.84 -0.26
N ALA A 81 12.00 -18.39 0.86
CA ALA A 81 13.06 -17.75 1.65
C ALA A 81 14.34 -17.55 0.83
N GLU A 82 14.69 -18.52 -0.03
CA GLU A 82 15.86 -18.43 -0.91
C GLU A 82 15.69 -17.28 -1.91
N LYS A 83 14.48 -17.12 -2.46
CA LYS A 83 14.21 -16.04 -3.40
C LYS A 83 14.23 -14.68 -2.72
N LEU A 84 13.70 -14.58 -1.50
CA LEU A 84 13.78 -13.35 -0.70
C LEU A 84 15.24 -12.99 -0.38
N ALA A 85 16.07 -13.97 -0.02
CA ALA A 85 17.50 -13.76 0.25
C ALA A 85 18.26 -13.27 -1.00
N GLU A 86 17.96 -13.82 -2.17
CA GLU A 86 18.54 -13.37 -3.45
C GLU A 86 18.24 -11.89 -3.72
N ILE A 87 17.00 -11.46 -3.47
CA ILE A 87 16.57 -10.05 -3.63
C ILE A 87 17.21 -9.15 -2.57
N ALA A 88 17.34 -9.63 -1.34
CA ALA A 88 17.88 -8.87 -0.22
C ALA A 88 19.37 -8.56 -0.38
N LYS A 89 20.15 -9.51 -0.90
CA LYS A 89 21.62 -9.43 -0.99
C LYS A 89 22.15 -8.16 -1.68
N PRO A 90 21.70 -7.75 -2.88
CA PRO A 90 22.18 -6.51 -3.49
C PRO A 90 21.76 -5.24 -2.73
N LEU A 91 20.76 -5.32 -1.84
CA LEU A 91 20.18 -4.20 -1.11
C LEU A 91 20.73 -4.05 0.33
N GLU A 92 21.65 -4.90 0.76
CA GLU A 92 22.19 -4.87 2.14
C GLU A 92 22.78 -3.50 2.48
N LYS A 93 23.49 -2.87 1.53
CA LYS A 93 24.15 -1.57 1.76
C LYS A 93 23.18 -0.41 2.06
N SER A 94 21.90 -0.52 1.69
CA SER A 94 20.91 0.52 1.96
C SER A 94 20.19 0.32 3.31
N GLY A 95 20.48 -0.77 4.03
CA GLY A 95 19.74 -1.21 5.21
C GLY A 95 18.40 -1.87 4.90
N TYR A 96 17.86 -1.72 3.68
CA TYR A 96 16.63 -2.42 3.27
C TYR A 96 16.88 -3.92 3.11
N GLY A 97 18.01 -4.32 2.51
CA GLY A 97 18.38 -5.74 2.41
C GLY A 97 18.57 -6.39 3.77
N GLU A 98 19.15 -5.69 4.74
CA GLU A 98 19.26 -6.18 6.11
C GLU A 98 17.90 -6.44 6.76
N TYR A 99 16.91 -5.58 6.50
CA TYR A 99 15.53 -5.79 6.95
C TYR A 99 14.92 -7.07 6.35
N LEU A 100 15.06 -7.25 5.03
CA LEU A 100 14.57 -8.45 4.33
C LEU A 100 15.22 -9.73 4.85
N MET A 101 16.53 -9.71 5.11
CA MET A 101 17.24 -10.85 5.71
C MET A 101 16.71 -11.16 7.11
N LYS A 102 16.44 -10.15 7.95
CA LYS A 102 15.86 -10.35 9.30
C LYS A 102 14.49 -11.01 9.26
N ILE A 103 13.67 -10.73 8.26
CA ILE A 103 12.35 -11.37 8.10
C ILE A 103 12.50 -12.89 7.91
N ILE A 104 13.51 -13.32 7.15
CA ILE A 104 13.78 -14.75 6.93
C ILE A 104 14.16 -15.40 8.27
N THR A 105 15.08 -14.80 9.02
CA THR A 105 15.60 -15.38 10.26
C THR A 105 14.61 -15.37 11.43
N SER A 106 13.68 -14.41 11.46
CA SER A 106 12.71 -14.25 12.56
C SER A 106 11.48 -15.16 12.44
N ASN A 107 11.33 -15.88 11.33
CA ASN A 107 10.23 -16.83 11.07
C ASN A 107 10.62 -18.29 11.39
N ASN A 108 11.67 -18.52 12.19
CA ASN A 108 12.01 -19.84 12.76
C ASN A 108 11.54 -19.97 14.20
#